data_AF-A0A3S4K8N2-F1
#
_entry.id   AF-A0A3S4K8N2-F1
#
_cell.length_a   1.000
_cell.length_b   1.000
_cell.length_c   1.000
_cell.angle_alpha   90.00
_cell.angle_beta   90.00
_cell.angle_gamma   90.00
#
_symmetry.space_group_name_H-M   'P 1'
#
loop_
_entity.id
_entity.type
_entity.pdbx_description
1 polymer ?
#
loop_
_entity_poly.entity_id
_entity_poly.type
_entity_poly.pdbx_seq_one_letter_code
_entity_poly.pdbx_strand_id
1 'polypeptide(L)' 'MPWFDIQIAWFEQVLSARQIDPADYPDDLPGVRRFRDGMLRTAHEGSYEQIVTLMFGAEWMYYFWCRRASEHYQERC' A
#
# COMPACT_ATOMS: atom_id res chain seq x y z
N MET A 1 10.30 -6.52 -11.01
CA MET A 1 10.90 -6.36 -9.66
C MET A 1 10.25 -7.44 -8.80
N PRO A 2 10.97 -8.52 -8.41
CA PRO A 2 10.38 -9.73 -7.81
C PRO A 2 9.55 -9.49 -6.55
N TRP A 3 9.82 -8.38 -5.84
CA TRP A 3 9.13 -8.00 -4.61
C TRP A 3 7.67 -7.58 -4.81
N PHE A 4 7.32 -7.01 -5.97
CA PHE A 4 5.93 -6.64 -6.28
C PHE A 4 5.04 -7.88 -6.37
N ASP A 5 5.54 -8.94 -7.02
CA ASP A 5 4.80 -10.20 -7.18
C ASP A 5 4.51 -10.86 -5.82
N ILE A 6 5.45 -10.77 -4.88
CA ILE A 6 5.29 -11.27 -3.50
C ILE A 6 4.21 -10.47 -2.76
N GLN A 7 4.19 -9.15 -2.89
CA GLN A 7 3.22 -8.29 -2.21
C GLN A 7 1.80 -8.55 -2.70
N ILE A 8 1.59 -8.62 -4.02
CA ILE A 8 0.26 -8.89 -4.60
C ILE A 8 -0.24 -10.28 -4.17
N ALA A 9 0.61 -11.31 -4.27
CA ALA A 9 0.26 -12.65 -3.84
C ALA A 9 -0.12 -12.75 -2.35
N TRP A 10 0.53 -11.95 -1.49
CA TRP A 10 0.16 -11.88 -0.07
C TRP A 10 -1.23 -11.27 0.13
N PHE A 11 -1.55 -10.17 -0.55
CA PHE A 11 -2.88 -9.57 -0.48
C PHE A 11 -3.96 -10.55 -0.94
N GLU A 12 -3.76 -11.21 -2.09
CA GLU A 12 -4.69 -12.21 -2.61
C GLU A 12 -4.99 -13.33 -1.60
N GLN A 13 -3.94 -13.86 -0.95
CA GLN A 13 -4.08 -14.88 0.09
C GLN A 13 -4.89 -14.38 1.29
N VAL A 14 -4.60 -13.17 1.79
CA VAL A 14 -5.30 -12.59 2.94
C VAL A 14 -6.78 -12.36 2.63
N LEU A 15 -7.10 -11.87 1.43
CA LEU A 15 -8.48 -11.59 1.02
C LEU A 15 -9.28 -12.87 0.86
N SER A 16 -8.69 -13.89 0.22
CA SER A 16 -9.29 -15.21 0.12
C SER A 16 -9.57 -15.79 1.52
N ALA A 17 -8.61 -15.70 2.45
CA ALA A 17 -8.77 -16.21 3.81
C ALA A 17 -9.86 -15.47 4.61
N ARG A 18 -10.16 -14.22 4.24
CA ARG A 18 -11.21 -13.39 4.84
C ARG A 18 -12.53 -13.43 4.08
N GLN A 19 -12.62 -14.19 2.99
CA GLN A 19 -13.78 -14.29 2.11
C GLN A 19 -14.24 -12.92 1.59
N ILE A 20 -13.28 -12.05 1.25
CA ILE A 20 -13.53 -10.73 0.71
C ILE A 20 -13.39 -10.80 -0.82
N ASP A 21 -14.46 -10.43 -1.55
CA ASP A 21 -14.41 -10.29 -3.00
C ASP A 21 -13.78 -8.93 -3.37
N PRO A 22 -12.68 -8.89 -4.15
CA PRO A 22 -12.12 -7.64 -4.64
C PRO A 22 -13.10 -6.79 -5.48
N ALA A 23 -14.11 -7.41 -6.09
CA ALA A 23 -15.14 -6.69 -6.83
C ALA A 23 -16.06 -5.85 -5.93
N ASP A 24 -16.14 -6.18 -4.64
CA ASP A 24 -16.93 -5.44 -3.66
C ASP A 24 -16.16 -4.25 -3.07
N TYR A 25 -14.93 -3.99 -3.53
CA TYR A 25 -14.15 -2.86 -3.07
C TYR A 25 -14.79 -1.54 -3.49
N PRO A 26 -14.98 -0.59 -2.56
CA PRO A 26 -15.28 0.77 -2.93
C PRO A 26 -13.99 1.39 -3.51
N ASP A 27 -13.77 1.19 -4.80
CA ASP A 27 -12.64 1.75 -5.57
C ASP A 27 -12.77 3.27 -5.79
N ASP A 28 -13.93 3.80 -5.40
CA ASP A 28 -14.39 5.15 -5.67
C ASP A 28 -14.44 6.02 -4.39
N LEU A 29 -13.86 5.59 -3.26
CA LEU A 29 -13.78 6.47 -2.10
C LEU A 29 -13.00 7.76 -2.46
N PRO A 30 -13.49 8.97 -2.10
CA PRO A 30 -12.86 10.23 -2.52
C PRO A 30 -11.37 10.33 -2.17
N GLY A 31 -10.98 9.81 -1.00
CA GLY A 31 -9.57 9.76 -0.58
C GLY A 31 -8.72 8.81 -1.43
N VAL A 32 -9.25 7.63 -1.77
CA VAL A 32 -8.57 6.63 -2.60
C VAL A 32 -8.36 7.17 -4.01
N ARG A 33 -9.39 7.75 -4.62
CA ARG A 33 -9.28 8.38 -5.95
C ARG A 33 -8.26 9.51 -5.96
N ARG A 34 -8.33 10.43 -4.98
CA ARG A 34 -7.39 11.56 -4.89
C ARG A 34 -5.95 11.08 -4.75
N PHE A 35 -5.71 10.03 -3.97
CA PHE A 35 -4.38 9.45 -3.82
C PHE A 35 -3.90 8.80 -5.13
N ARG A 36 -4.71 7.90 -5.73
CA ARG A 36 -4.40 7.23 -7.00
C ARG A 36 -4.09 8.24 -8.12
N ASP A 37 -4.98 9.20 -8.33
CA ASP A 37 -4.87 10.16 -9.42
C ASP A 37 -3.66 11.09 -9.19
N GLY A 38 -3.35 11.41 -7.93
CA GLY A 38 -2.13 12.13 -7.56
C GLY A 38 -0.86 11.36 -7.91
N MET A 39 -0.80 10.08 -7.53
CA MET A 39 0.33 9.21 -7.84
C MET A 39 0.53 9.05 -9.35
N LEU A 40 -0.55 8.80 -10.11
CA LEU A 40 -0.50 8.66 -11.57
C LEU A 40 -0.03 9.95 -12.26
N ARG A 41 -0.56 11.11 -11.83
CA ARG A 41 -0.13 12.39 -12.37
C ARG A 41 1.36 12.65 -12.10
N THR A 42 1.83 12.41 -10.88
CA THR A 42 3.25 12.59 -10.54
C THR A 42 4.14 11.59 -11.28
N ALA A 43 3.68 10.36 -11.52
CA ALA A 43 4.43 9.40 -12.33
C ALA A 43 4.54 9.82 -13.81
N HIS A 44 3.49 10.47 -14.36
CA HIS A 44 3.47 10.92 -15.75
C HIS A 44 4.23 12.24 -15.97
N GLU A 45 4.08 13.21 -15.07
CA GLU A 45 4.53 14.60 -15.28
C GLU A 45 5.65 15.03 -14.33
N GLY A 46 5.89 14.26 -13.27
CA GLY A 46 6.79 14.65 -12.18
C GLY A 46 8.26 14.35 -12.46
N SER A 47 9.12 15.04 -11.72
CA SER A 47 10.55 14.73 -11.71
C SER A 47 10.84 13.43 -10.96
N TYR A 48 12.02 12.88 -11.17
CA TYR A 48 12.50 11.71 -10.44
C TYR A 48 12.44 11.92 -8.92
N GLU A 49 12.85 13.09 -8.44
CA GLU A 49 12.82 13.44 -7.01
C GLU A 49 11.39 13.45 -6.46
N GLN A 50 10.41 13.93 -7.23
CA GLN A 50 9.01 13.94 -6.83
C GLN A 50 8.45 12.51 -6.73
N ILE A 51 8.75 11.66 -7.72
CA ILE A 51 8.33 10.26 -7.73
C ILE A 51 8.95 9.51 -6.54
N VAL A 52 10.27 9.62 -6.35
CA VAL A 52 10.96 8.96 -5.23
C VAL A 52 10.46 9.47 -3.88
N THR A 53 10.17 10.76 -3.75
CA THR A 53 9.63 11.33 -2.49
C THR A 53 8.27 10.72 -2.16
N LEU A 54 7.38 10.54 -3.13
CA LEU A 54 6.08 9.92 -2.91
C LEU A 54 6.20 8.44 -2.58
N MET A 55 7.03 7.70 -3.32
CA MET A 55 7.27 6.28 -3.04
C MET A 55 7.89 6.09 -1.64
N PHE A 56 8.90 6.89 -1.29
CA PHE A 56 9.53 6.86 0.01
C PHE A 56 8.54 7.19 1.13
N GLY A 57 7.71 8.22 0.96
CA GLY A 57 6.70 8.59 1.95
C GLY A 57 5.72 7.45 2.25
N ALA A 58 5.28 6.73 1.21
CA ALA A 58 4.42 5.56 1.36
C ALA A 58 5.12 4.43 2.13
N GLU A 59 6.32 4.02 1.70
CA GLU A 59 7.09 2.94 2.34
C GLU A 59 7.45 3.29 3.79
N TRP A 60 7.85 4.54 4.04
CA TRP A 60 8.24 5.01 5.35
C TRP A 60 7.08 4.94 6.35
N MET A 61 5.90 5.41 5.94
CA MET A 61 4.69 5.35 6.77
C MET A 61 4.33 3.91 7.14
N TYR A 62 4.34 2.99 6.16
CA TYR A 62 4.04 1.57 6.42
C TYR A 62 5.11 0.89 7.27
N TYR A 63 6.40 1.17 7.04
CA TYR A 63 7.49 0.61 7.86
C TYR A 63 7.33 0.96 9.34
N PHE A 64 7.11 2.24 9.66
CA PHE A 64 6.99 2.66 11.07
C PHE A 64 5.76 2.07 11.74
N TRP A 65 4.64 1.99 11.03
CA TRP A 65 3.44 1.35 11.55
C TRP A 65 3.65 -0.16 11.78
N CYS A 66 4.20 -0.88 10.80
CA CYS A 66 4.47 -2.31 10.89
C CYS A 66 5.46 -2.64 12.00
N ARG A 67 6.54 -1.85 12.14
CA ARG A 67 7.53 -2.02 13.21
C ARG A 67 6.87 -1.95 14.58
N ARG A 68 6.06 -0.90 14.81
CA ARG A 68 5.34 -0.72 16.07
C ARG A 68 4.30 -1.82 16.31
N ALA A 69 3.57 -2.23 15.27
CA ALA A 69 2.60 -3.32 15.37
C ALA A 69 3.27 -4.66 15.72
N SER A 70 4.46 -4.93 15.15
CA SER A 70 5.24 -6.12 15.43
C SER A 70 5.78 -6.15 16.86
N GLU A 71 6.28 -5.01 17.37
CA GLU A 71 6.72 -4.87 18.77
C GLU A 71 5.58 -5.24 19.73
N HIS A 72 4.38 -4.68 19.51
CA HIS A 72 3.19 -5.00 20.33
C HIS A 72 2.69 -6.45 20.19
N TYR A 73 2.86 -7.07 19.03
CA TYR A 73 2.48 -8.47 18.84
C TYR A 73 3.37 -9.40 19.67
N GLN A 74 4.68 -9.14 19.67
CA GLN A 74 5.66 -9.92 20.42
C GLN A 74 5.46 -9.83 21.95
N GLU A 75 5.00 -8.68 22.46
CA GLU A 75 4.64 -8.51 23.87
C GLU A 75 3.41 -9.31 24.31
N ARG A 76 2.59 -9.76 23.36
CA ARG A 76 1.32 -10.48 23.61
C ARG A 76 1.40 -11.99 23.41
N CYS A 77 2.54 -12.51 22.93
CA CYS A 77 2.83 -13.94 22.78
C CYS A 77 3.69 -14.44 23.94
#